data_AF-A0A2H5F5J1-F1
#
_entry.id   AF-A0A2H5F5J1-F1
#
_cell.length_a   1.000
_cell.length_b   1.000
_cell.length_c   1.000
_cell.angle_alpha   90.00
_cell.angle_beta   90.00
_cell.angle_gamma   90.00
#
_symmetry.space_group_name_H-M   'P 1'
#
loop_
_entity.id
_entity.type
_entity.pdbx_description
1 polymer ?
#
loop_
_entity_poly.entity_id
_entity_poly.type
_entity_poly.pdbx_seq_one_letter_code
_entity_poly.pdbx_strand_id
1 'polypeptide(L)'
;MTTTTVACRRHLSTFALGAICIVLPASCLAVEICIPPDHPIVPESDDLLVEYAEIIEEEFEIYFKEITTYFDCMDRSRHEAFLLAQRRTGAYQNFLHRLEVARRTSGQ
;
A
#
# COMPACT_ATOMS: atom_id res chain seq x y z
N MET A 1 -17.05 2.35 2.96
CA MET A 1 -16.11 1.29 2.57
C MET A 1 -16.13 1.14 1.05
N THR A 2 -15.29 1.90 0.36
CA THR A 2 -15.05 1.75 -1.07
C THR A 2 -13.59 1.37 -1.25
N THR A 3 -13.30 0.11 -0.92
CA THR A 3 -12.08 -0.55 -1.34
C THR A 3 -12.12 -0.57 -2.86
N THR A 4 -11.32 0.27 -3.53
CA THR A 4 -11.09 0.19 -4.97
C THR A 4 -10.24 -1.04 -5.26
N THR A 5 -10.83 -2.22 -5.07
CA THR A 5 -10.31 -3.44 -5.66
C THR A 5 -10.40 -3.27 -7.17
N VAL A 6 -9.25 -3.07 -7.82
CA VAL A 6 -9.12 -3.30 -9.25
C VAL A 6 -9.34 -4.79 -9.47
N ALA A 7 -10.61 -5.15 -9.66
CA ALA A 7 -11.01 -6.51 -9.99
C ALA A 7 -10.52 -6.78 -11.43
N CYS A 8 -9.43 -7.54 -11.55
CA CYS A 8 -9.08 -8.17 -12.82
C CYS A 8 -10.17 -9.19 -13.15
N ARG A 9 -11.24 -8.71 -13.81
CA ARG A 9 -12.39 -9.52 -14.21
C ARG A 9 -11.91 -10.52 -15.26
N ARG A 10 -11.63 -11.75 -14.81
CA ARG A 10 -11.37 -12.90 -15.67
C ARG A 10 -12.48 -12.97 -16.72
N HIS A 11 -12.13 -12.69 -17.97
CA HIS A 11 -12.98 -12.94 -19.12
C HIS A 11 -13.11 -14.47 -19.26
N LEU A 12 -14.08 -15.06 -18.55
CA LEU A 12 -14.47 -16.45 -18.73
C LEU A 12 -15.36 -16.52 -19.97
N SER A 13 -14.75 -16.42 -21.15
CA SER A 13 -15.42 -16.69 -22.42
C SER A 13 -14.78 -17.91 -23.03
N THR A 14 -15.47 -19.03 -22.90
CA THR A 14 -15.23 -20.27 -23.65
C THR A 14 -15.29 -19.98 -25.15
N PHE A 15 -14.14 -19.80 -25.79
CA PHE A 15 -14.02 -20.00 -27.23
C PHE A 15 -12.76 -20.78 -27.55
N ALA A 16 -12.99 -21.77 -28.41
CA ALA A 16 -12.15 -22.90 -28.71
C ALA A 16 -10.84 -22.53 -29.44
N LEU A 17 -9.81 -23.36 -29.18
CA LEU A 17 -8.68 -23.71 -30.05
C LEU A 17 -7.88 -22.55 -30.69
N GLY A 18 -6.65 -22.38 -30.19
CA GLY A 18 -5.54 -21.94 -31.04
C GLY A 18 -4.91 -20.60 -30.70
N ALA A 19 -4.45 -20.42 -29.46
CA ALA A 19 -3.34 -19.51 -29.16
C ALA A 19 -2.69 -19.96 -27.86
N ILE A 20 -1.44 -20.44 -27.94
CA ILE A 20 -0.58 -20.56 -26.76
C ILE A 20 -0.27 -19.11 -26.34
N CYS A 21 -1.15 -18.53 -25.53
CA CYS A 21 -0.81 -17.38 -24.71
C CYS A 21 0.20 -17.89 -23.69
N ILE A 22 1.45 -17.47 -23.82
CA ILE A 22 2.44 -17.58 -22.76
C ILE A 22 1.86 -16.82 -21.57
N VAL A 23 1.26 -17.57 -20.64
CA VAL A 23 0.76 -17.05 -19.38
C VAL A 23 1.99 -16.77 -18.54
N LEU A 24 2.65 -15.63 -18.75
CA LEU A 24 3.51 -15.08 -17.72
C LEU A 24 2.57 -14.75 -16.56
N PRO A 25 2.68 -15.42 -15.40
CA PRO A 25 2.02 -14.93 -14.21
C PRO A 25 2.74 -13.62 -13.87
N ALA A 26 2.25 -12.52 -14.43
CA ALA A 26 2.45 -11.21 -13.84
C ALA A 26 1.79 -11.30 -12.47
N SER A 27 2.54 -11.80 -11.51
CA SER A 27 2.27 -11.61 -10.11
C SER A 27 2.23 -10.10 -9.98
N CYS A 28 1.04 -9.52 -9.99
CA CYS A 28 0.86 -8.14 -9.62
C CYS A 28 1.40 -8.07 -8.20
N LEU A 29 2.67 -7.66 -8.05
CA LEU A 29 3.18 -7.22 -6.77
C LEU A 29 2.38 -5.94 -6.52
N ALA A 30 1.24 -6.10 -5.86
CA ALA A 30 0.46 -4.99 -5.37
C ALA A 30 1.33 -4.31 -4.33
N VAL A 31 2.11 -3.33 -4.77
CA VAL A 31 2.74 -2.37 -3.87
C VAL A 31 1.61 -1.47 -3.44
N GLU A 32 1.25 -1.56 -2.17
CA GLU A 32 0.32 -0.62 -1.59
C GLU A 32 1.00 0.74 -1.47
N ILE A 33 0.41 1.74 -2.12
CA ILE A 33 0.90 3.11 -2.12
C ILE A 33 -0.15 3.93 -1.40
N CYS A 34 0.22 4.51 -0.26
CA CYS A 34 -0.65 5.39 0.50
C CYS A 34 -0.56 6.81 -0.06
N ILE A 35 -1.63 7.28 -0.68
CA ILE A 35 -1.72 8.63 -1.23
C ILE A 35 -2.54 9.48 -0.25
N PRO A 36 -2.00 10.61 0.24
CA PRO A 36 -2.76 11.51 1.10
C PRO A 36 -3.89 12.15 0.30
N PRO A 37 -5.08 12.34 0.89
CA PRO A 37 -6.15 13.11 0.25
C PRO A 37 -5.80 14.59 0.20
N ASP A 38 -6.42 15.29 -0.76
CA ASP A 38 -6.36 16.75 -0.83
C ASP A 38 -7.15 17.37 0.32
N HIS A 39 -6.72 18.53 0.81
CA HIS A 39 -7.41 19.24 1.89
C HIS A 39 -8.41 20.26 1.31
N PRO A 40 -9.57 20.47 1.97
CA PRO A 40 -10.52 21.50 1.57
C PRO A 40 -9.89 22.90 1.66
N ILE A 41 -10.30 23.79 0.76
CA ILE A 41 -9.84 25.17 0.74
C ILE A 41 -10.92 26.05 1.40
N VAL A 42 -10.51 26.78 2.43
CA VAL A 42 -11.38 27.70 3.15
C VAL A 42 -11.14 29.13 2.62
N PRO A 43 -12.17 29.82 2.10
CA PRO A 43 -12.06 31.21 1.67
C PRO A 43 -11.63 32.15 2.80
N GLU A 44 -10.87 33.19 2.49
CA GLU A 44 -10.50 34.24 3.46
C GLU A 44 -11.63 35.25 3.72
N SER A 45 -12.61 35.35 2.79
CA SER A 45 -13.73 36.31 2.88
C SER A 45 -14.90 35.70 3.66
N ASP A 46 -15.35 36.39 4.71
CA ASP A 46 -16.50 35.98 5.51
C ASP A 46 -17.80 35.87 4.70
N ASP A 47 -18.00 36.74 3.70
CA ASP A 47 -19.16 36.67 2.82
C ASP A 47 -19.16 35.37 2.00
N LEU A 48 -17.98 34.97 1.50
CA LEU A 48 -17.82 33.71 0.76
C LEU A 48 -17.87 32.49 1.68
N LEU A 49 -17.44 32.63 2.94
CA LEU A 49 -17.59 31.58 3.94
C LEU A 49 -19.06 31.26 4.18
N VAL A 50 -19.90 32.29 4.33
CA VAL A 50 -21.35 32.10 4.52
C VAL A 50 -21.99 31.56 3.24
N GLU A 51 -21.60 32.07 2.07
CA GLU A 51 -22.15 31.61 0.77
C GLU A 51 -21.86 30.12 0.51
N TYR A 52 -20.67 29.65 0.87
CA TYR A 52 -20.21 28.29 0.56
C TYR A 52 -20.12 27.36 1.77
N ALA A 53 -20.70 27.74 2.92
CA ALA A 53 -20.57 26.99 4.18
C ALA A 53 -20.93 25.50 4.04
N GLU A 54 -22.05 25.19 3.39
CA GLU A 54 -22.51 23.80 3.21
C GLU A 54 -21.56 22.98 2.33
N ILE A 55 -21.01 23.58 1.27
CA ILE A 55 -20.06 22.91 0.37
C ILE A 55 -18.75 22.66 1.10
N ILE A 56 -18.24 23.66 1.83
CA ILE A 56 -17.00 23.54 2.60
C ILE A 56 -17.16 22.44 3.66
N GLU A 57 -18.30 22.39 4.37
CA GLU A 57 -18.60 21.34 5.36
C GLU A 57 -18.58 19.95 4.72
N GLU A 58 -19.24 19.78 3.56
CA GLU A 58 -19.22 18.50 2.83
C GLU A 58 -17.80 18.09 2.41
N GLU A 59 -16.97 19.03 1.92
CA GLU A 59 -15.59 18.75 1.56
C GLU A 59 -14.75 18.29 2.77
N PHE A 60 -14.97 18.88 3.95
CA PHE A 60 -14.32 18.42 5.19
C PHE A 60 -14.76 17.01 5.59
N GLU A 61 -16.04 16.68 5.48
CA GLU A 61 -16.54 15.33 5.77
C GLU A 61 -15.93 14.28 4.82
N ILE A 62 -15.79 14.62 3.53
CA ILE A 62 -15.09 13.78 2.56
C ILE A 62 -13.61 13.62 2.97
N TYR A 63 -12.92 14.73 3.27
CA TYR A 63 -11.53 14.71 3.70
C TYR A 63 -11.32 13.84 4.94
N PHE A 64 -12.15 13.96 5.97
CA PHE A 64 -12.00 13.18 7.20
C PHE A 64 -12.21 11.68 7.00
N LYS A 65 -13.11 11.31 6.09
CA LYS A 65 -13.29 9.91 5.68
C LYS A 65 -12.08 9.39 4.92
N GLU A 66 -11.53 10.17 4.01
CA GLU A 66 -10.38 9.76 3.19
C GLU A 66 -9.07 9.72 3.98
N ILE A 67 -8.83 10.69 4.87
CA ILE A 67 -7.60 10.75 5.68
C ILE A 67 -7.53 9.57 6.66
N THR A 68 -8.67 9.10 7.16
CA THR A 68 -8.73 7.89 7.99
C THR A 68 -8.30 6.66 7.18
N THR A 69 -8.76 6.55 5.94
CA THR A 69 -8.36 5.46 5.02
C THR A 69 -6.85 5.54 4.71
N TYR A 70 -6.32 6.75 4.54
CA TYR A 70 -4.88 6.97 4.36
C TYR A 70 -4.07 6.52 5.59
N PHE A 71 -4.54 6.82 6.81
CA PHE A 71 -3.87 6.36 8.03
C PHE A 71 -3.85 4.84 8.16
N ASP A 72 -4.97 4.17 7.87
CA ASP A 72 -5.02 2.70 7.89
C ASP A 72 -4.01 2.07 6.92
N CYS A 73 -3.88 2.64 5.72
CA CYS A 73 -2.88 2.25 4.74
C CYS A 73 -1.45 2.41 5.29
N MET A 74 -1.16 3.57 5.88
CA MET A 74 0.16 3.90 6.43
C MET A 74 0.54 2.99 7.59
N ASP A 75 -0.41 2.67 8.48
CA ASP A 75 -0.18 1.79 9.63
C ASP A 75 0.10 0.35 9.18
N ARG A 76 -0.61 -0.14 8.16
CA ARG A 76 -0.32 -1.44 7.55
C ARG A 76 1.07 -1.47 6.93
N SER A 77 1.42 -0.45 6.15
CA SER A 77 2.74 -0.33 5.54
C SER A 77 3.86 -0.31 6.58
N ARG A 78 3.65 0.42 7.68
CA ARG A 78 4.57 0.46 8.83
C ARG A 78 4.72 -0.90 9.50
N HIS A 79 3.61 -1.61 9.71
CA HIS A 79 3.62 -2.95 10.30
C HIS A 79 4.42 -3.93 9.43
N GLU A 80 4.18 -3.93 8.13
CA GLU A 80 4.88 -4.79 7.17
C GLU A 80 6.39 -4.49 7.13
N ALA A 81 6.76 -3.21 7.13
CA ALA A 81 8.16 -2.78 7.19
C ALA A 81 8.84 -3.26 8.48
N PHE A 82 8.14 -3.21 9.62
CA PHE A 82 8.66 -3.70 10.89
C PHE A 82 8.92 -5.21 10.87
N LEU A 83 7.96 -5.99 10.36
CA LEU A 83 8.14 -7.45 10.22
C LEU A 83 9.29 -7.79 9.26
N LEU A 84 9.42 -7.04 8.17
CA LEU A 84 10.53 -7.22 7.25
C LEU A 84 11.86 -6.94 7.95
N ALA A 85 11.98 -5.83 8.68
CA ALA A 85 13.19 -5.50 9.44
C ALA A 85 13.54 -6.61 10.44
N GLN A 86 12.56 -7.13 11.19
CA GLN A 86 12.77 -8.25 12.11
C GLN A 86 13.32 -9.49 11.39
N ARG A 87 12.72 -9.89 10.26
CA ARG A 87 13.20 -11.03 9.46
C ARG A 87 14.61 -10.81 8.95
N ARG A 88 14.92 -9.61 8.44
CA ARG A 88 16.25 -9.27 7.91
C ARG A 88 17.31 -9.27 9.02
N THR A 89 16.98 -8.79 10.21
CA THR A 89 17.87 -8.85 11.38
C THR A 89 18.16 -10.29 11.79
N GLY A 90 17.13 -11.15 11.89
CA GLY A 90 17.33 -12.57 12.21
C GLY A 90 18.19 -13.29 11.16
N ALA A 91 17.97 -13.01 9.87
CA ALA A 91 18.80 -13.56 8.80
C ALA A 91 20.27 -13.10 8.91
N TYR A 92 20.51 -11.84 9.26
CA TYR A 92 21.86 -11.31 9.45
C TYR A 92 22.56 -11.94 10.66
N GLN A 93 21.86 -12.14 11.78
CA GLN A 93 22.40 -12.83 12.95
C GLN A 93 22.81 -14.27 12.61
N ASN A 94 21.96 -15.01 11.89
CA ASN A 94 22.30 -16.36 11.43
C ASN A 94 23.53 -16.35 10.49
N PHE A 95 23.61 -15.40 9.57
CA PHE A 95 24.78 -15.22 8.72
C PHE A 95 26.06 -15.04 9.55
N LEU A 96 26.05 -14.15 10.55
CA LEU A 96 27.19 -13.90 11.42
C LEU A 96 27.61 -15.16 12.18
N HIS A 97 26.65 -15.90 12.73
CA HIS A 97 26.93 -17.16 13.43
C HIS A 97 27.61 -18.19 12.52
N ARG A 98 27.08 -18.38 11.31
CA ARG A 98 27.67 -19.31 10.32
C ARG A 98 29.07 -18.87 9.89
N LEU A 99 29.28 -17.57 9.70
CA LEU A 99 30.57 -17.00 9.35
C LEU A 99 31.61 -17.25 10.44
N GLU A 100 31.22 -17.10 11.71
CA GLU A 100 32.09 -17.39 12.84
C GLU A 100 32.51 -18.87 12.87
N VAL A 101 31.55 -19.79 12.74
CA VAL A 101 31.83 -21.23 12.70
C VAL A 101 32.78 -21.57 11.55
N ALA A 102 32.50 -21.09 10.34
CA ALA A 102 33.32 -21.35 9.16
C ALA A 102 34.78 -20.89 9.35
N ARG A 103 34.97 -19.70 9.96
CA ARG A 103 36.30 -19.17 10.27
C ARG A 103 37.08 -20.05 11.25
N ARG A 104 36.41 -20.57 12.29
CA ARG A 104 37.03 -21.49 13.24
C ARG A 104 37.46 -22.78 12.58
N THR A 105 36.61 -23.36 11.72
CA THR A 105 36.93 -24.61 11.00
C THR A 105 38.00 -24.44 9.92
N SER A 106 38.20 -23.24 9.37
CA SER A 106 39.26 -22.97 8.39
C SER A 106 40.62 -22.67 9.01
N GLY A 107 40.66 -22.36 10.30
CA GLY A 107 41.89 -22.13 11.06
C GLY A 107 42.43 -23.37 11.78
N GLN A 108 41.75 -24.50 11.62
CA GLN A 108 42.10 -25.84 12.12
C GLN A 108 42.51 -26.70 10.92
#